data_AF-A0A2E9KQT8-F1
#
_entry.id   AF-A0A2E9KQT8-F1
#
_cell.length_a   1.000
_cell.length_b   1.000
_cell.length_c   1.000
_cell.angle_alpha   90.00
_cell.angle_beta   90.00
_cell.angle_gamma   90.00
#
_symmetry.space_group_name_H-M   'P 1'
#
loop_
_entity.id
_entity.type
_entity.pdbx_description
1 polymer ?
#
loop_
_entity_poly.entity_id
_entity_poly.type
_entity_poly.pdbx_seq_one_letter_code
_entity_poly.pdbx_strand_id
1 'polypeptide(L)'
;MIIMSLKKLFIISTAALFVTHITEGLINGTPWIGLIIWSIPIVTFNVLAIMKPTIRLYQVCGFIILIYFMSSCLKVFGYPHPNPFHWVEFFEIILIFFIAIYSARQMKKIE
;
A
#
# COMPACT_ATOMS: atom_id res chain seq x y z
N MET A 1 -22.33 -3.67 7.92
CA MET A 1 -21.38 -4.78 8.17
C MET A 1 -20.18 -4.76 7.20
N ILE A 2 -20.38 -4.56 5.88
CA ILE A 2 -19.30 -4.60 4.87
C ILE A 2 -18.29 -3.43 4.98
N ILE A 3 -18.72 -2.21 5.31
CA ILE A 3 -17.83 -1.02 5.43
C ILE A 3 -16.75 -1.20 6.50
N MET A 4 -17.15 -1.73 7.66
CA MET A 4 -16.24 -2.02 8.76
C MET A 4 -15.24 -3.13 8.38
N SER A 5 -15.62 -4.00 7.44
CA SER A 5 -14.74 -5.01 6.87
C SER A 5 -13.68 -4.39 5.95
N LEU A 6 -14.05 -3.46 5.06
CA LEU A 6 -13.10 -2.85 4.12
C LEU A 6 -12.12 -1.88 4.80
N LYS A 7 -12.57 -1.09 5.79
CA LYS A 7 -11.66 -0.25 6.59
C LYS A 7 -10.61 -1.11 7.29
N LYS A 8 -11.03 -2.19 7.96
CA LYS A 8 -10.12 -3.12 8.64
C LYS A 8 -9.16 -3.78 7.65
N LEU A 9 -9.68 -4.24 6.51
CA LEU A 9 -8.87 -4.84 5.45
C LEU A 9 -7.82 -3.85 4.93
N PHE A 10 -8.20 -2.59 4.70
CA PHE A 10 -7.27 -1.53 4.30
C PHE A 10 -6.16 -1.31 5.34
N ILE A 11 -6.51 -1.21 6.62
CA ILE A 11 -5.54 -1.02 7.71
C ILE A 11 -4.59 -2.21 7.81
N ILE A 12 -5.11 -3.44 7.76
CA ILE A 12 -4.29 -4.65 7.83
C ILE A 12 -3.36 -4.75 6.61
N SER A 13 -3.89 -4.57 5.40
CA SER A 13 -3.10 -4.66 4.18
C SER A 13 -2.02 -3.57 4.09
N THR A 14 -2.33 -2.33 4.46
CA THR A 14 -1.31 -1.25 4.47
C THR A 14 -0.26 -1.44 5.57
N ALA A 15 -0.63 -2.01 6.72
CA ALA A 15 0.34 -2.40 7.75
C ALA A 15 1.23 -3.56 7.29
N ALA A 16 0.66 -4.56 6.61
CA ALA A 16 1.41 -5.67 6.01
C ALA A 16 2.41 -5.15 4.96
N LEU A 17 1.97 -4.28 4.04
CA LEU A 17 2.84 -3.65 3.06
C LEU A 17 3.99 -2.90 3.70
N PHE A 18 3.75 -2.18 4.81
CA PHE A 18 4.84 -1.52 5.54
C PHE A 18 5.88 -2.52 6.03
N VAL A 19 5.45 -3.62 6.65
CA VAL A 19 6.36 -4.67 7.14
C VAL A 19 7.13 -5.31 5.99
N THR A 20 6.45 -5.63 4.89
CA THR A 20 7.09 -6.20 3.69
C THR A 20 8.10 -5.22 3.10
N HIS A 21 7.75 -3.95 2.96
CA HIS A 21 8.64 -2.91 2.43
C HIS A 21 9.91 -2.74 3.26
N ILE A 22 9.78 -2.68 4.59
CA ILE A 22 10.93 -2.57 5.49
C ILE A 22 11.80 -3.84 5.38
N THR A 23 11.17 -5.01 5.40
CA THR A 23 11.88 -6.30 5.35
C THR A 23 12.64 -6.47 4.05
N GLU A 24 11.97 -6.21 2.92
CA GLU A 24 12.56 -6.23 1.58
C GLU A 24 13.69 -5.21 1.44
N GLY A 25 13.47 -3.98 1.91
CA GLY A 25 14.47 -2.93 1.88
C GLY A 25 15.73 -3.24 2.69
N LEU A 26 15.58 -3.87 3.86
CA LEU A 26 16.71 -4.30 4.69
C LEU A 26 17.47 -5.48 4.08
N ILE A 27 16.77 -6.48 3.55
CA ILE A 27 17.39 -7.67 2.94
C ILE A 27 18.19 -7.29 1.68
N ASN A 28 17.67 -6.37 0.87
CA ASN A 28 18.28 -6.01 -0.40
C ASN A 28 19.28 -4.84 -0.29
N GLY A 29 19.51 -4.30 0.92
CA GLY A 29 20.42 -3.18 1.13
C GLY A 29 19.97 -1.88 0.43
N THR A 30 18.66 -1.66 0.32
CA THR A 30 18.08 -0.48 -0.33
C THR A 30 18.57 0.79 0.39
N PRO A 31 18.95 1.87 -0.34
CA PRO A 31 19.35 3.12 0.28
C PRO A 31 18.29 3.64 1.27
N TRP A 32 18.72 4.02 2.47
CA TRP A 32 17.84 4.47 3.57
C TRP A 32 16.86 5.56 3.14
N ILE A 33 17.29 6.48 2.27
CA ILE A 33 16.44 7.56 1.77
C ILE A 33 15.23 7.02 0.98
N GLY A 34 15.42 6.01 0.14
CA GLY A 34 14.33 5.40 -0.63
C GLY A 34 13.35 4.67 0.28
N LEU A 35 13.87 3.95 1.27
CA LEU A 35 13.07 3.21 2.24
C LEU A 35 12.22 4.16 3.10
N ILE A 36 12.78 5.28 3.55
CA ILE A 36 12.04 6.28 4.34
C ILE A 36 10.97 6.99 3.50
N ILE A 37 11.30 7.39 2.26
CA ILE A 37 10.37 8.11 1.38
C ILE A 37 9.11 7.29 1.12
N TRP A 38 9.21 5.98 0.92
CA TRP A 38 8.05 5.12 0.68
C TRP A 38 7.34 4.71 1.97
N SER A 39 8.05 4.62 3.08
CA SER A 39 7.48 4.34 4.40
C SER A 39 6.53 5.42 4.90
N ILE A 40 6.88 6.70 4.72
CA ILE A 40 6.09 7.83 5.26
C ILE A 40 4.63 7.82 4.74
N PRO A 41 4.37 7.76 3.42
CA PRO A 41 3.02 7.66 2.90
C PRO A 41 2.25 6.46 3.44
N ILE A 42 2.88 5.28 3.50
CA ILE A 42 2.22 4.04 3.95
C ILE A 42 1.74 4.18 5.39
N VAL A 43 2.61 4.64 6.30
CA VAL A 43 2.28 4.86 7.71
C VAL A 43 1.20 5.95 7.84
N THR A 44 1.34 7.04 7.10
CA THR A 44 0.37 8.16 7.13
C THR A 44 -1.03 7.69 6.73
N PHE A 45 -1.15 6.89 5.65
CA PHE A 45 -2.44 6.35 5.23
C PHE A 45 -3.05 5.42 6.28
N ASN A 46 -2.24 4.60 6.94
CA ASN A 46 -2.71 3.68 7.97
C ASN A 46 -3.27 4.45 9.19
N VAL A 47 -2.49 5.41 9.72
CA VAL A 47 -2.89 6.26 10.86
C VAL A 47 -4.16 7.05 10.53
N LEU A 48 -4.23 7.69 9.36
CA LEU A 48 -5.40 8.45 8.96
C LEU A 48 -6.64 7.56 8.74
N ALA A 49 -6.46 6.32 8.26
CA ALA A 49 -7.58 5.39 8.12
C ALA A 49 -8.14 4.96 9.49
N ILE A 50 -7.28 4.85 10.51
CA ILE A 50 -7.71 4.59 11.90
C ILE A 50 -8.49 5.79 12.44
N MET A 51 -7.88 6.99 12.41
CA MET A 51 -8.40 8.18 13.08
C MET A 51 -9.58 8.84 12.36
N LYS A 52 -9.46 9.07 11.05
CA LYS A 52 -10.43 9.83 10.26
C LYS A 52 -10.49 9.29 8.83
N PRO A 53 -11.13 8.12 8.63
CA PRO A 53 -11.27 7.57 7.29
C PRO A 53 -12.19 8.46 6.46
N THR A 54 -11.73 8.89 5.28
CA THR A 54 -12.47 9.74 4.35
C THR A 54 -12.37 9.21 2.93
N ILE A 55 -13.31 9.55 2.06
CA ILE A 55 -13.25 9.17 0.63
C ILE A 55 -11.93 9.65 0.00
N ARG A 56 -11.54 10.90 0.29
CA ARG A 56 -10.31 11.51 -0.23
C ARG A 56 -9.06 10.75 0.20
N LEU A 57 -9.01 10.26 1.44
CA LEU A 57 -7.90 9.43 1.91
C LEU A 57 -7.69 8.20 1.03
N TYR A 58 -8.76 7.44 0.79
CA TYR A 58 -8.70 6.24 -0.03
C TYR A 58 -8.36 6.54 -1.50
N GLN A 59 -8.88 7.64 -2.06
CA GLN A 59 -8.54 8.06 -3.42
C GLN A 59 -7.07 8.45 -3.56
N VAL A 60 -6.54 9.25 -2.64
CA VAL A 60 -5.13 9.66 -2.62
C VAL A 60 -4.22 8.44 -2.41
N CYS A 61 -4.60 7.52 -1.51
CA CYS A 61 -3.88 6.26 -1.35
C CYS A 61 -3.85 5.44 -2.64
N GLY A 62 -4.99 5.29 -3.32
CA GLY A 62 -5.07 4.63 -4.62
C GLY A 62 -4.18 5.26 -5.69
N PHE A 63 -4.03 6.60 -5.68
CA PHE A 63 -3.11 7.28 -6.59
C PHE A 63 -1.63 7.05 -6.22
N ILE A 64 -1.27 7.19 -4.94
CA ILE A 64 0.13 7.00 -4.50
C ILE A 64 0.57 5.55 -4.66
N ILE A 65 -0.30 4.57 -4.38
CA ILE A 65 0.01 3.15 -4.54
C ILE A 65 0.21 2.77 -6.02
N LEU A 66 -0.43 3.48 -6.96
CA LEU A 66 -0.18 3.34 -8.39
C LEU A 66 1.22 3.81 -8.79
N ILE A 67 1.71 4.90 -8.20
CA ILE A 67 3.11 5.33 -8.40
C ILE A 67 4.04 4.26 -7.81
N TYR A 68 3.69 3.72 -6.63
CA TYR A 68 4.51 2.70 -6.01
C TYR A 68 4.55 1.40 -6.84
N PHE A 69 3.43 1.03 -7.44
CA PHE A 69 3.30 -0.08 -8.39
C PHE A 69 4.31 0.04 -9.54
N MET A 70 4.44 1.23 -10.14
CA MET A 70 5.41 1.45 -11.23
C MET A 70 6.84 1.14 -10.81
N SER A 71 7.23 1.51 -9.59
CA SER A 71 8.55 1.18 -9.03
C SER A 71 8.70 -0.32 -8.77
N SER A 72 7.66 -0.96 -8.20
CA SER A 72 7.65 -2.40 -7.92
C SER A 72 7.76 -3.25 -9.20
N CYS A 73 7.14 -2.82 -10.31
CA CYS A 73 7.30 -3.46 -11.62
C CYS A 73 8.76 -3.54 -12.07
N LEU A 74 9.60 -2.54 -11.78
CA LEU A 74 11.02 -2.56 -12.12
C LEU A 74 11.77 -3.66 -11.34
N LYS A 75 11.39 -3.90 -10.08
CA LYS A 75 11.99 -4.96 -9.26
C LYS A 75 11.55 -6.34 -9.73
N VAL A 76 10.26 -6.53 -10.03
CA VAL A 76 9.69 -7.83 -10.38
C VAL A 76 10.02 -8.24 -11.82
N PHE A 77 9.89 -7.32 -12.77
CA PHE A 77 10.04 -7.63 -14.20
C PHE A 77 11.37 -7.14 -14.79
N GLY A 78 12.04 -6.19 -14.13
CA GLY A 78 13.30 -5.63 -14.60
C GLY A 78 14.54 -6.34 -14.09
N TYR A 79 14.46 -7.06 -12.96
CA TYR A 79 15.61 -7.82 -12.43
C TYR A 79 15.69 -9.21 -13.06
N PRO A 80 16.92 -9.70 -13.37
CA PRO A 80 17.09 -11.02 -13.96
C PRO A 80 16.68 -12.16 -13.02
N HIS A 81 16.82 -11.96 -11.71
CA HIS A 81 16.43 -12.91 -10.67
C HIS A 81 15.72 -12.18 -9.52
N PRO A 82 14.42 -11.87 -9.67
CA PRO A 82 13.67 -11.15 -8.66
C PRO A 82 13.51 -12.01 -7.39
N ASN A 83 13.87 -11.45 -6.24
CA ASN A 83 13.61 -12.04 -4.93
C ASN A 83 12.09 -12.26 -4.72
N PRO A 84 11.65 -13.40 -4.14
CA PRO A 84 10.26 -13.63 -3.75
C PRO A 84 9.59 -12.47 -2.98
N PHE A 85 10.34 -11.74 -2.15
CA PHE A 85 9.80 -10.58 -1.42
C PHE A 85 9.34 -9.44 -2.34
N HIS A 86 9.96 -9.26 -3.51
CA HIS A 86 9.48 -8.28 -4.51
C HIS A 86 8.10 -8.68 -5.05
N TRP A 87 7.86 -9.97 -5.25
CA TRP A 87 6.55 -10.48 -5.68
C TRP A 87 5.49 -10.28 -4.60
N VAL A 88 5.82 -10.54 -3.33
CA VAL A 88 4.89 -10.29 -2.22
C VAL A 88 4.50 -8.82 -2.15
N GLU A 89 5.49 -7.92 -2.15
CA GLU A 89 5.27 -6.47 -2.14
C GLU A 89 4.41 -6.03 -3.35
N PHE A 90 4.68 -6.56 -4.54
CA PHE A 90 3.92 -6.29 -5.75
C PHE A 90 2.45 -6.69 -5.63
N PHE A 91 2.16 -7.89 -5.12
CA PHE A 91 0.77 -8.34 -4.95
C PHE A 91 0.04 -7.56 -3.85
N GLU A 92 0.73 -7.17 -2.77
CA GLU A 92 0.17 -6.31 -1.71
C GLU A 92 -0.25 -4.95 -2.27
N ILE A 93 0.59 -4.32 -3.08
CA ILE A 93 0.31 -3.04 -3.77
C ILE A 93 -0.97 -3.17 -4.62
N ILE A 94 -1.10 -4.23 -5.43
CA ILE A 94 -2.30 -4.47 -6.25
C ILE A 94 -3.54 -4.63 -5.37
N LEU A 95 -3.44 -5.43 -4.30
CA LEU A 95 -4.55 -5.68 -3.39
C LEU A 95 -5.00 -4.37 -2.73
N ILE A 96 -4.06 -3.57 -2.21
CA ILE A 96 -4.33 -2.28 -1.57
C ILE A 96 -4.99 -1.31 -2.55
N PHE A 97 -4.55 -1.28 -3.81
CA PHE A 97 -5.19 -0.46 -4.84
C PHE A 97 -6.69 -0.78 -4.95
N PHE A 98 -7.05 -2.05 -5.12
CA PHE A 98 -8.47 -2.43 -5.20
C PHE A 98 -9.23 -2.11 -3.92
N ILE A 99 -8.67 -2.43 -2.75
CA ILE A 99 -9.29 -2.12 -1.46
C ILE A 99 -9.56 -0.62 -1.34
N ALA A 100 -8.60 0.23 -1.72
CA ALA A 100 -8.74 1.67 -1.68
C ALA A 100 -9.88 2.17 -2.58
N ILE A 101 -9.93 1.71 -3.84
CA ILE A 101 -11.00 2.07 -4.78
C ILE A 101 -12.37 1.62 -4.27
N TYR A 102 -12.49 0.38 -3.77
CA TYR A 102 -13.75 -0.12 -3.23
C TYR A 102 -14.16 0.62 -1.95
N SER A 103 -13.22 0.95 -1.07
CA SER A 103 -13.49 1.71 0.16
C SER A 103 -14.00 3.11 -0.16
N ALA A 104 -13.37 3.81 -1.11
CA ALA A 104 -13.82 5.12 -1.58
C ALA A 104 -15.24 5.06 -2.17
N ARG A 105 -15.50 4.07 -3.05
CA ARG A 105 -16.82 3.87 -3.67
C ARG A 105 -17.91 3.57 -2.65
N GLN A 106 -17.62 2.75 -1.64
CA GLN A 106 -18.60 2.43 -0.61
C GLN A 106 -18.91 3.64 0.27
N MET A 107 -17.89 4.38 0.70
CA MET A 107 -18.11 5.61 1.47
C MET A 107 -18.96 6.63 0.72
N LYS A 108 -18.73 6.79 -0.59
CA LYS A 108 -19.55 7.69 -1.43
C LYS A 108 -21.04 7.29 -1.51
N LYS A 109 -21.39 6.02 -1.30
CA LYS A 109 -22.80 5.57 -1.32
C LYS A 109 -23.54 5.85 -0.01
N ILE A 110 -22.83 6.26 1.04
CA ILE A 110 -23.34 6.43 2.40
C ILE A 110 -23.47 7.92 2.76
N GLU A 111 -22.61 8.77 2.17
CA GLU A 111 -22.81 10.23 2.12
C GLU A 111 -23.96 10.60 1.19
#